data_AF-A0A525CNY3-F1
#
_entry.id   AF-A0A525CNY3-F1
#
_cell.length_a   1.000
_cell.length_b   1.000
_cell.length_c   1.000
_cell.angle_alpha   90.00
_cell.angle_beta   90.00
_cell.angle_gamma   90.00
#
_symmetry.space_group_name_H-M   'P 1'
#
loop_
_entity.id
_entity.type
_entity.pdbx_description
1 polymer ?
#
loop_
_entity_poly.entity_id
_entity_poly.type
_entity_poly.pdbx_seq_one_letter_code
_entity_poly.pdbx_strand_id
1 'polypeptide(L)'
;MKERQRIDKILEAAHQRIQEEVGGLIGAELTLTNRPSELVSKEDFFDQPMAKQVFAIMELAGDLEGVGGLLISVKDAIRLGGTLIMLPPSELEEVVASENYDGETEDSYGEIANIIAGSYTKTFEEMYPKGCRFIRKEQQVLVPIKVDIESDEPIPNEMYYQVTAGLTLDDTEIGDMVFLIPALPFQLVEPETIPQEQTDEPAESPAPEAQQETESQTETPAEPETNEQSDQSASPDEQSTVEPIAAEHTPPSDNIESSAAAEAAPPSSPQETAPEPAVSSVDTEKQKKRVDSLLEICRQTIEEEVGAMLGVEVTCSDIDNRIVDKETFFFDEASGKQVVAYFDVVGELEDRSFLYIGLRDAIRIGSTLIMLPPSELETAVSEEDFNVDAEDAYGEIANIISGVYTAVFEEQYTKSIRFIKKEIEQIVPMKVDISSETPMPDQHYYMSSMKFSMDGNEYGKIQILFPAAMLQLQGLATTGESAAEAPPTVEASISQKSEGGDSSGVPGRVSPTGETSDADILLISDSQSDADLVNSVLQEKGYTSSVISFRDNINAFLPGSFKAVFIITNAVDEQAFGLAIKVSTSCNLPIIATGAEWTRTKVIKAVKYGVTDILLTPATADDVAVKIENNIVQLAA
;
A
#
# COMPACT_ATOMS: atom_id res chain seq x y z
N MET A 1 -15.35 -18.44 -21.49
CA MET A 1 -14.19 -19.34 -21.74
C MET A 1 -13.82 -19.50 -23.22
N LYS A 2 -14.69 -20.00 -24.12
CA LYS A 2 -14.32 -20.18 -25.55
C LYS A 2 -14.04 -18.86 -26.29
N GLU A 3 -14.81 -17.80 -26.02
CA GLU A 3 -14.59 -16.48 -26.63
C GLU A 3 -13.28 -15.84 -26.15
N ARG A 4 -12.97 -15.93 -24.85
CA ARG A 4 -11.66 -15.53 -24.28
C ARG A 4 -10.50 -16.18 -25.05
N GLN A 5 -10.48 -17.51 -25.17
CA GLN A 5 -9.44 -18.22 -25.93
C GLN A 5 -9.36 -17.85 -27.43
N ARG A 6 -10.47 -17.39 -28.03
CA ARG A 6 -10.45 -16.84 -29.40
C ARG A 6 -9.74 -15.48 -29.39
N ILE A 7 -10.12 -14.60 -28.48
CA ILE A 7 -9.58 -13.24 -28.37
C ILE A 7 -8.10 -13.28 -28.03
N ASP A 8 -7.67 -14.08 -27.05
CA ASP A 8 -6.25 -14.28 -26.69
C ASP A 8 -5.38 -14.61 -27.92
N LYS A 9 -5.90 -15.46 -28.82
CA LYS A 9 -5.21 -15.84 -30.06
C LYS A 9 -5.20 -14.73 -31.13
N ILE A 10 -6.22 -13.87 -31.14
CA ILE A 10 -6.25 -12.70 -32.04
C ILE A 10 -5.28 -11.63 -31.52
N LEU A 11 -5.21 -11.45 -30.21
CA LEU A 11 -4.26 -10.54 -29.55
C LEU A 11 -2.81 -10.97 -29.77
N GLU A 12 -2.50 -12.27 -29.63
CA GLU A 12 -1.18 -12.83 -29.96
C GLU A 12 -0.76 -12.52 -31.41
N ALA A 13 -1.68 -12.68 -32.37
CA ALA A 13 -1.43 -12.33 -33.77
C ALA A 13 -1.31 -10.81 -33.99
N ALA A 14 -2.08 -10.00 -33.26
CA ALA A 14 -2.03 -8.55 -33.34
C ALA A 14 -0.70 -8.03 -32.77
N HIS A 15 -0.21 -8.58 -31.67
CA HIS A 15 1.10 -8.27 -31.11
C HIS A 15 2.24 -8.63 -32.07
N GLN A 16 2.15 -9.75 -32.80
CA GLN A 16 3.11 -10.03 -33.88
C GLN A 16 3.08 -8.94 -34.95
N ARG A 17 1.90 -8.53 -35.41
CA ARG A 17 1.75 -7.45 -36.40
C ARG A 17 2.25 -6.09 -35.88
N ILE A 18 2.03 -5.79 -34.61
CA ILE A 18 2.54 -4.55 -33.97
C ILE A 18 4.08 -4.54 -33.95
N GLN A 19 4.73 -5.65 -33.60
CA GLN A 19 6.20 -5.76 -33.63
C GLN A 19 6.74 -5.51 -35.06
N GLU A 20 6.11 -6.10 -36.07
CA GLU A 20 6.49 -5.91 -37.48
C GLU A 20 6.24 -4.48 -37.99
N GLU A 21 5.06 -3.89 -37.72
CA GLU A 21 4.67 -2.57 -38.24
C GLU A 21 5.33 -1.42 -37.47
N VAL A 22 5.39 -1.47 -36.13
CA VAL A 22 6.02 -0.42 -35.29
C VAL A 22 7.54 -0.54 -35.32
N GLY A 23 8.12 -1.74 -35.20
CA GLY A 23 9.57 -1.94 -35.32
C GLY A 23 10.10 -1.48 -36.68
N GLY A 24 9.35 -1.78 -37.75
CA GLY A 24 9.66 -1.30 -39.10
C GLY A 24 9.52 0.22 -39.29
N LEU A 25 8.65 0.88 -38.51
CA LEU A 25 8.48 2.34 -38.53
C LEU A 25 9.64 3.05 -37.81
N ILE A 26 9.95 2.64 -36.59
CA ILE A 26 10.99 3.25 -35.74
C ILE A 26 12.42 2.86 -36.17
N GLY A 27 12.56 1.78 -36.94
CA GLY A 27 13.85 1.30 -37.45
C GLY A 27 14.67 0.47 -36.45
N ALA A 28 14.01 -0.09 -35.42
CA ALA A 28 14.62 -0.82 -34.31
C ALA A 28 13.85 -2.14 -34.03
N GLU A 29 14.47 -3.10 -33.33
CA GLU A 29 13.85 -4.38 -33.01
C GLU A 29 12.90 -4.23 -31.81
N LEU A 30 11.60 -4.14 -32.08
CA LEU A 30 10.54 -4.15 -31.07
C LEU A 30 10.05 -5.58 -30.82
N THR A 31 10.11 -6.04 -29.57
CA THR A 31 9.52 -7.30 -29.11
C THR A 31 8.38 -7.06 -28.12
N LEU A 32 7.32 -7.85 -28.21
CA LEU A 32 6.17 -7.87 -27.29
C LEU A 32 6.05 -9.23 -26.62
N THR A 33 6.21 -9.26 -25.29
CA THR A 33 6.08 -10.48 -24.48
C THR A 33 4.72 -10.52 -23.78
N ASN A 34 3.83 -11.40 -24.26
CA ASN A 34 2.48 -11.56 -23.73
C ASN A 34 2.48 -11.92 -22.24
N ARG A 35 1.77 -11.14 -21.42
CA ARG A 35 1.44 -11.49 -20.02
C ARG A 35 -0.01 -11.99 -19.93
N PRO A 36 -0.43 -12.65 -18.82
CA PRO A 36 -1.79 -13.13 -18.68
C PRO A 36 -2.80 -11.98 -18.77
N SER A 37 -3.71 -12.04 -19.73
CA SER A 37 -4.83 -11.09 -19.85
C SER A 37 -5.93 -11.45 -18.86
N GLU A 38 -6.64 -10.47 -18.29
CA GLU A 38 -7.69 -10.69 -17.29
C GLU A 38 -8.89 -9.75 -17.44
N LEU A 39 -9.94 -9.98 -16.63
CA LEU A 39 -11.09 -9.08 -16.55
C LEU A 39 -10.91 -8.18 -15.34
N VAL A 40 -10.99 -6.87 -15.55
CA VAL A 40 -10.78 -5.82 -14.55
C VAL A 40 -11.90 -4.80 -14.64
N SER A 41 -12.31 -4.19 -13.52
CA SER A 41 -13.21 -3.04 -13.51
C SER A 41 -12.42 -1.75 -13.75
N LYS A 42 -13.10 -0.63 -14.06
CA LYS A 42 -12.45 0.69 -14.08
C LYS A 42 -11.77 0.99 -12.74
N GLU A 43 -12.49 0.76 -11.63
CA GLU A 43 -12.00 0.94 -10.26
C GLU A 43 -10.74 0.11 -10.00
N ASP A 44 -10.79 -1.23 -10.14
CA ASP A 44 -9.67 -2.13 -9.81
C ASP A 44 -8.41 -1.88 -10.66
N PHE A 45 -8.56 -1.27 -11.84
CA PHE A 45 -7.44 -0.90 -12.70
C PHE A 45 -6.79 0.42 -12.23
N PHE A 46 -7.57 1.49 -12.10
CA PHE A 46 -7.07 2.82 -11.76
C PHE A 46 -6.73 3.00 -10.27
N ASP A 47 -7.28 2.16 -9.38
CA ASP A 47 -6.96 2.14 -7.95
C ASP A 47 -5.51 1.75 -7.63
N GLN A 48 -4.77 1.21 -8.61
CA GLN A 48 -3.38 0.77 -8.45
C GLN A 48 -2.41 1.96 -8.53
N PRO A 49 -1.47 2.10 -7.57
CA PRO A 49 -0.45 3.14 -7.64
C PRO A 49 0.50 2.83 -8.80
N MET A 50 0.49 3.73 -9.77
CA MET A 50 1.27 3.64 -11.00
C MET A 50 1.84 5.03 -11.30
N ALA A 51 3.06 5.08 -11.84
CA ALA A 51 3.65 6.30 -12.38
C ALA A 51 2.80 6.87 -13.54
N LYS A 52 3.06 8.12 -13.94
CA LYS A 52 2.34 8.79 -15.04
C LYS A 52 2.29 7.90 -16.30
N GLN A 53 1.10 7.78 -16.89
CA GLN A 53 0.85 7.03 -18.11
C GLN A 53 0.45 7.98 -19.23
N VAL A 54 0.87 7.68 -20.46
CA VAL A 54 0.20 8.19 -21.66
C VAL A 54 -0.99 7.28 -21.94
N PHE A 55 -2.18 7.85 -21.94
CA PHE A 55 -3.44 7.18 -22.21
C PHE A 55 -3.97 7.60 -23.58
N ALA A 56 -3.95 6.71 -24.56
CA ALA A 56 -4.59 6.93 -25.86
C ALA A 56 -5.98 6.28 -25.86
N ILE A 57 -7.03 7.09 -26.06
CA ILE A 57 -8.42 6.62 -26.08
C ILE A 57 -8.64 5.80 -27.37
N MET A 58 -9.19 4.60 -27.23
CA MET A 58 -9.39 3.64 -28.31
C MET A 58 -10.88 3.34 -28.49
N GLU A 59 -11.52 3.99 -29.45
CA GLU A 59 -12.91 3.71 -29.81
C GLU A 59 -12.98 2.41 -30.62
N LEU A 60 -13.84 1.49 -30.18
CA LEU A 60 -14.26 0.32 -30.93
C LEU A 60 -15.48 0.71 -31.77
N ALA A 61 -15.42 0.47 -33.09
CA ALA A 61 -16.51 0.82 -34.02
C ALA A 61 -16.78 -0.29 -35.06
N GLY A 62 -18.04 -0.46 -35.46
CA GLY A 62 -18.48 -1.44 -36.48
C GLY A 62 -19.69 -2.26 -36.02
N ASP A 63 -19.63 -3.58 -36.18
CA ASP A 63 -20.59 -4.54 -35.60
C ASP A 63 -20.44 -4.69 -34.07
N LEU A 64 -19.41 -4.05 -33.50
CA LEU A 64 -19.12 -3.89 -32.09
C LEU A 64 -18.82 -2.40 -31.83
N GLU A 65 -19.32 -1.88 -30.73
CA GLU A 65 -19.15 -0.49 -30.29
C GLU A 65 -18.73 -0.46 -28.82
N GLY A 66 -17.90 0.50 -28.41
CA GLY A 66 -17.42 0.68 -27.04
C GLY A 66 -16.18 1.56 -26.98
N VAL A 67 -15.72 1.92 -25.79
CA VAL A 67 -14.54 2.78 -25.60
C VAL A 67 -13.57 2.09 -24.66
N GLY A 68 -12.32 1.93 -25.10
CA GLY A 68 -11.22 1.40 -24.30
C GLY A 68 -10.01 2.33 -24.33
N GLY A 69 -8.84 1.82 -23.94
CA GLY A 69 -7.62 2.63 -23.85
C GLY A 69 -6.35 1.83 -24.06
N LEU A 70 -5.36 2.47 -24.66
CA LEU A 70 -3.98 2.00 -24.71
C LEU A 70 -3.15 2.83 -23.73
N LEU A 71 -2.42 2.16 -22.83
CA LEU A 71 -1.58 2.77 -21.82
C LEU A 71 -0.14 2.30 -21.95
N ILE A 72 0.78 3.22 -21.66
CA ILE A 72 2.21 2.97 -21.49
C ILE A 72 2.76 4.05 -20.54
N SER A 73 3.89 3.81 -19.88
CA SER A 73 4.53 4.85 -19.05
C SER A 73 4.95 6.06 -19.90
N VAL A 74 4.95 7.26 -19.31
CA VAL A 74 5.44 8.47 -20.00
C VAL A 74 6.89 8.29 -20.49
N LYS A 75 7.74 7.63 -19.70
CA LYS A 75 9.14 7.36 -20.07
C LYS A 75 9.25 6.48 -21.32
N ASP A 76 8.43 5.44 -21.42
CA ASP A 76 8.47 4.52 -22.56
C ASP A 76 7.78 5.12 -23.80
N ALA A 77 6.74 5.96 -23.63
CA ALA A 77 6.19 6.77 -24.71
C ALA A 77 7.22 7.73 -25.31
N ILE A 78 7.97 8.45 -24.46
CA ILE A 78 9.10 9.31 -24.88
C ILE A 78 10.17 8.46 -25.59
N ARG A 79 10.54 7.28 -25.07
CA ARG A 79 11.52 6.40 -25.73
C ARG A 79 11.08 5.99 -27.13
N LEU A 80 9.84 5.56 -27.29
CA LEU A 80 9.28 5.15 -28.58
C LEU A 80 9.14 6.34 -29.55
N GLY A 81 8.54 7.45 -29.12
CA GLY A 81 8.36 8.65 -29.94
C GLY A 81 9.68 9.33 -30.31
N GLY A 82 10.59 9.48 -29.34
CA GLY A 82 11.93 10.04 -29.54
C GLY A 82 12.82 9.20 -30.46
N THR A 83 12.70 7.87 -30.40
CA THR A 83 13.37 6.97 -31.37
C THR A 83 12.83 7.18 -32.79
N LEU A 84 11.52 7.33 -32.95
CA LEU A 84 10.88 7.58 -34.25
C LEU A 84 11.40 8.86 -34.94
N ILE A 85 11.57 9.95 -34.18
CA ILE A 85 12.15 11.21 -34.70
C ILE A 85 13.68 11.24 -34.68
N MET A 86 14.33 10.12 -34.34
CA MET A 86 15.78 9.96 -34.33
C MET A 86 16.51 10.92 -33.38
N LEU A 87 15.95 11.15 -32.17
CA LEU A 87 16.66 11.90 -31.13
C LEU A 87 18.03 11.26 -30.84
N PRO A 88 19.11 12.04 -30.72
CA PRO A 88 20.41 11.54 -30.25
C PRO A 88 20.26 10.82 -28.90
N PRO A 89 20.92 9.66 -28.67
CA PRO A 89 20.72 8.89 -27.44
C PRO A 89 20.93 9.67 -26.13
N SER A 90 21.86 10.64 -26.11
CA SER A 90 22.08 11.50 -24.94
C SER A 90 20.93 12.48 -24.68
N GLU A 91 20.29 12.97 -25.73
CA GLU A 91 19.13 13.87 -25.66
C GLU A 91 17.87 13.06 -25.30
N LEU A 92 17.72 11.87 -25.87
CA LEU A 92 16.64 10.95 -25.51
C LEU A 92 16.64 10.61 -24.03
N GLU A 93 17.78 10.23 -23.44
CA GLU A 93 17.85 9.92 -22.01
C GLU A 93 17.62 11.17 -21.12
N GLU A 94 17.95 12.38 -21.58
CA GLU A 94 17.64 13.63 -20.86
C GLU A 94 16.12 13.93 -20.86
N VAL A 95 15.45 13.76 -22.01
CA VAL A 95 13.99 13.93 -22.13
C VAL A 95 13.24 12.85 -21.35
N VAL A 96 13.74 11.59 -21.35
CA VAL A 96 13.19 10.48 -20.55
C VAL A 96 13.38 10.72 -19.05
N ALA A 97 14.56 11.17 -18.61
CA ALA A 97 14.83 11.45 -17.21
C ALA A 97 14.00 12.62 -16.65
N SER A 98 13.71 13.62 -17.49
CA SER A 98 12.86 14.77 -17.14
C SER A 98 11.36 14.54 -17.31
N GLU A 99 10.95 13.41 -17.89
CA GLU A 99 9.55 13.09 -18.25
C GLU A 99 8.88 14.18 -19.11
N ASN A 100 9.65 14.91 -19.91
CA ASN A 100 9.15 15.98 -20.77
C ASN A 100 8.47 15.40 -22.02
N TYR A 101 7.21 15.00 -21.86
CA TYR A 101 6.33 14.62 -22.96
C TYR A 101 5.67 15.87 -23.54
N ASP A 102 6.20 16.31 -24.68
CA ASP A 102 5.90 17.57 -25.36
C ASP A 102 5.41 17.33 -26.79
N GLY A 103 5.01 18.38 -27.52
CA GLY A 103 4.34 18.24 -28.82
C GLY A 103 5.09 17.37 -29.86
N GLU A 104 6.43 17.38 -29.89
CA GLU A 104 7.18 16.54 -30.84
C GLU A 104 7.19 15.06 -30.42
N THR A 105 7.42 14.77 -29.13
CA THR A 105 7.36 13.39 -28.60
C THR A 105 5.93 12.85 -28.54
N GLU A 106 4.96 13.73 -28.30
CA GLU A 106 3.51 13.48 -28.27
C GLU A 106 2.96 13.11 -29.65
N ASP A 107 3.19 13.93 -30.68
CA ASP A 107 2.76 13.64 -32.05
C ASP A 107 3.39 12.31 -32.53
N SER A 108 4.67 12.10 -32.22
CA SER A 108 5.44 10.92 -32.64
C SER A 108 4.94 9.63 -32.00
N TYR A 109 4.69 9.63 -30.69
CA TYR A 109 4.03 8.50 -30.03
C TYR A 109 2.58 8.34 -30.52
N GLY A 110 1.90 9.43 -30.84
CA GLY A 110 0.55 9.41 -31.42
C GLY A 110 0.46 8.64 -32.73
N GLU A 111 1.47 8.74 -33.61
CA GLU A 111 1.56 7.94 -34.82
C GLU A 111 1.86 6.45 -34.54
N ILE A 112 2.65 6.16 -33.51
CA ILE A 112 2.86 4.78 -33.05
C ILE A 112 1.55 4.18 -32.53
N ALA A 113 0.79 4.92 -31.72
CA ALA A 113 -0.52 4.52 -31.22
C ALA A 113 -1.56 4.37 -32.36
N ASN A 114 -1.53 5.21 -33.40
CA ASN A 114 -2.32 5.03 -34.62
C ASN A 114 -2.01 3.68 -35.30
N ILE A 115 -0.73 3.32 -35.43
CA ILE A 115 -0.28 2.07 -36.08
C ILE A 115 -0.63 0.83 -35.23
N ILE A 116 -0.58 0.95 -33.90
CA ILE A 116 -1.07 -0.08 -32.98
C ILE A 116 -2.58 -0.31 -33.18
N ALA A 117 -3.39 0.76 -33.20
CA ALA A 117 -4.82 0.67 -33.47
C ALA A 117 -5.14 0.08 -34.85
N GLY A 118 -4.36 0.46 -35.87
CA GLY A 118 -4.43 -0.11 -37.23
C GLY A 118 -4.07 -1.60 -37.27
N SER A 119 -3.06 -2.03 -36.50
CA SER A 119 -2.63 -3.42 -36.39
C SER A 119 -3.70 -4.29 -35.72
N TYR A 120 -4.31 -3.82 -34.63
CA TYR A 120 -5.48 -4.48 -34.03
C TYR A 120 -6.64 -4.56 -35.01
N THR A 121 -6.99 -3.45 -35.68
CA THR A 121 -8.07 -3.39 -36.67
C THR A 121 -7.93 -4.44 -37.76
N LYS A 122 -6.79 -4.48 -38.45
CA LYS A 122 -6.51 -5.49 -39.50
C LYS A 122 -6.68 -6.91 -38.97
N THR A 123 -6.19 -7.19 -37.75
CA THR A 123 -6.16 -8.55 -37.18
C THR A 123 -7.54 -9.01 -36.74
N PHE A 124 -8.35 -8.11 -36.18
CA PHE A 124 -9.74 -8.42 -35.84
C PHE A 124 -10.63 -8.52 -37.10
N GLU A 125 -10.46 -7.66 -38.12
CA GLU A 125 -11.17 -7.80 -39.40
C GLU A 125 -10.84 -9.13 -40.13
N GLU A 126 -9.63 -9.67 -39.95
CA GLU A 126 -9.21 -10.97 -40.53
C GLU A 126 -9.65 -12.20 -39.73
N MET A 127 -9.70 -12.11 -38.39
CA MET A 127 -9.82 -13.28 -37.51
C MET A 127 -11.08 -13.33 -36.65
N TYR A 128 -11.78 -12.21 -36.44
CA TYR A 128 -13.00 -12.15 -35.63
C TYR A 128 -14.27 -12.27 -36.52
N PRO A 129 -15.35 -12.95 -36.07
CA PRO A 129 -16.54 -13.17 -36.92
C PRO A 129 -17.40 -11.93 -37.21
N LYS A 130 -17.17 -10.83 -36.49
CA LYS A 130 -17.85 -9.53 -36.61
C LYS A 130 -16.83 -8.49 -37.07
N GLY A 131 -17.23 -7.56 -37.94
CA GLY A 131 -16.35 -6.46 -38.35
C GLY A 131 -16.22 -5.44 -37.22
N CYS A 132 -15.01 -5.23 -36.69
CA CYS A 132 -14.75 -4.17 -35.72
C CYS A 132 -13.41 -3.48 -36.01
N ARG A 133 -13.34 -2.20 -35.68
CA ARG A 133 -12.19 -1.33 -35.88
C ARG A 133 -11.84 -0.63 -34.59
N PHE A 134 -10.54 -0.45 -34.37
CA PHE A 134 -9.99 0.31 -33.27
C PHE A 134 -9.50 1.64 -33.83
N ILE A 135 -10.05 2.73 -33.31
CA ILE A 135 -9.81 4.09 -33.76
C ILE A 135 -9.20 4.84 -32.58
N ARG A 136 -7.91 5.22 -32.68
CA ARG A 136 -7.32 6.16 -31.73
C ARG A 136 -8.06 7.49 -31.86
N LYS A 137 -8.49 8.04 -30.72
CA LYS A 137 -9.07 9.38 -30.61
C LYS A 137 -7.99 10.34 -30.12
N GLU A 138 -8.25 10.95 -28.96
CA GLU A 138 -7.32 11.81 -28.26
C GLU A 138 -6.38 10.96 -27.41
N GLN A 139 -5.27 11.58 -26.99
CA GLN A 139 -4.36 11.01 -26.01
C GLN A 139 -4.07 12.05 -24.94
N GLN A 140 -3.83 11.60 -23.72
CA GLN A 140 -3.58 12.48 -22.59
C GLN A 140 -2.57 11.83 -21.63
N VAL A 141 -1.79 12.65 -20.93
CA VAL A 141 -1.03 12.18 -19.77
C VAL A 141 -1.97 12.15 -18.56
N LEU A 142 -2.00 11.03 -17.84
CA LEU A 142 -2.75 10.89 -16.59
C LEU A 142 -1.94 10.19 -15.51
N VAL A 143 -2.32 10.40 -14.26
CA VAL A 143 -1.91 9.55 -13.14
C VAL A 143 -3.09 8.61 -12.85
N PRO A 144 -2.94 7.28 -12.96
CA PRO A 144 -4.06 6.35 -12.81
C PRO A 144 -4.89 6.56 -11.54
N ILE A 145 -4.22 6.74 -10.41
CA ILE A 145 -4.82 6.95 -9.08
C ILE A 145 -5.63 8.27 -8.93
N LYS A 146 -5.53 9.18 -9.90
CA LYS A 146 -6.25 10.47 -9.94
C LYS A 146 -7.38 10.49 -10.97
N VAL A 147 -7.65 9.37 -11.63
CA VAL A 147 -8.82 9.21 -12.49
C VAL A 147 -10.09 9.18 -11.62
N ASP A 148 -11.08 9.98 -11.98
CA ASP A 148 -12.40 9.90 -11.40
C ASP A 148 -13.09 8.61 -11.88
N ILE A 149 -13.31 7.68 -10.95
CA ILE A 149 -13.89 6.36 -11.23
C ILE A 149 -15.37 6.49 -11.60
N GLU A 150 -16.07 7.47 -11.04
CA GLU A 150 -17.51 7.71 -11.27
C GLU A 150 -17.78 8.51 -12.55
N SER A 151 -16.74 9.16 -13.12
CA SER A 151 -16.82 9.81 -14.43
C SER A 151 -16.84 8.79 -15.57
N ASP A 152 -17.36 9.18 -16.74
CA ASP A 152 -17.17 8.43 -17.99
C ASP A 152 -15.79 8.70 -18.65
N GLU A 153 -14.96 9.56 -18.06
CA GLU A 153 -13.62 9.91 -18.55
C GLU A 153 -12.49 9.20 -17.74
N PRO A 154 -11.35 8.83 -18.37
CA PRO A 154 -11.09 8.86 -19.81
C PRO A 154 -11.83 7.73 -20.57
N ILE A 155 -12.42 6.78 -19.84
CA ILE A 155 -13.24 5.67 -20.34
C ILE A 155 -14.43 5.41 -19.40
N PRO A 156 -15.55 4.87 -19.91
CA PRO A 156 -16.74 4.58 -19.10
C PRO A 156 -16.49 3.63 -17.93
N ASN A 157 -17.35 3.68 -16.91
CA ASN A 157 -17.32 2.72 -15.82
C ASN A 157 -17.95 1.37 -16.23
N GLU A 158 -17.19 0.56 -16.97
CA GLU A 158 -17.57 -0.80 -17.36
C GLU A 158 -16.46 -1.85 -17.05
N MET A 159 -16.74 -3.11 -17.38
CA MET A 159 -15.74 -4.18 -17.29
C MET A 159 -14.85 -4.21 -18.52
N TYR A 160 -13.54 -4.30 -18.31
CA TYR A 160 -12.52 -4.34 -19.35
C TYR A 160 -11.83 -5.70 -19.39
N TYR A 161 -11.44 -6.13 -20.59
CA TYR A 161 -10.44 -7.16 -20.80
C TYR A 161 -9.08 -6.50 -20.91
N GLN A 162 -8.29 -6.60 -19.85
CA GLN A 162 -6.94 -6.05 -19.76
C GLN A 162 -5.96 -6.99 -20.46
N VAL A 163 -5.23 -6.45 -21.43
CA VAL A 163 -4.18 -7.15 -22.18
C VAL A 163 -2.86 -6.47 -21.90
N THR A 164 -1.97 -7.12 -21.16
CA THR A 164 -0.63 -6.59 -20.85
C THR A 164 0.43 -7.30 -21.70
N ALA A 165 1.36 -6.54 -22.26
CA ALA A 165 2.53 -7.05 -22.96
C ALA A 165 3.79 -6.29 -22.54
N GLY A 166 4.82 -7.01 -22.09
CA GLY A 166 6.13 -6.44 -21.80
C GLY A 166 6.81 -6.01 -23.10
N LEU A 167 7.33 -4.79 -23.13
CA LEU A 167 8.00 -4.21 -24.29
C LEU A 167 9.52 -4.40 -24.20
N THR A 168 10.16 -4.64 -25.32
CA THR A 168 11.62 -4.63 -25.44
C THR A 168 12.02 -3.97 -26.75
N LEU A 169 12.97 -3.05 -26.70
CA LEU A 169 13.46 -2.26 -27.84
C LEU A 169 14.98 -2.41 -27.91
N ASP A 170 15.50 -2.98 -29.02
CA ASP A 170 16.94 -3.25 -29.21
C ASP A 170 17.58 -3.90 -27.97
N ASP A 171 17.07 -5.08 -27.57
CA ASP A 171 17.44 -5.85 -26.35
C ASP A 171 17.21 -5.12 -24.99
N THR A 172 16.66 -3.90 -24.97
CA THR A 172 16.39 -3.14 -23.74
C THR A 172 14.92 -3.26 -23.34
N GLU A 173 14.62 -3.79 -22.14
CA GLU A 173 13.25 -3.83 -21.60
C GLU A 173 12.76 -2.40 -21.29
N ILE A 174 11.59 -2.02 -21.83
CA ILE A 174 11.00 -0.67 -21.74
C ILE A 174 9.55 -0.73 -21.28
N GLY A 175 9.35 -1.29 -20.08
CA GLY A 175 8.08 -1.31 -19.38
C GLY A 175 7.02 -2.25 -19.98
N ASP A 176 5.77 -2.00 -19.63
CA ASP A 176 4.60 -2.73 -20.10
C ASP A 176 3.68 -1.83 -20.94
N MET A 177 3.20 -2.37 -22.05
CA MET A 177 2.06 -1.84 -22.80
C MET A 177 0.79 -2.51 -22.26
N VAL A 178 -0.22 -1.72 -21.89
CA VAL A 178 -1.53 -2.23 -21.45
C VAL A 178 -2.61 -1.77 -22.42
N PHE A 179 -3.46 -2.70 -22.85
CA PHE A 179 -4.61 -2.41 -23.70
C PHE A 179 -5.89 -2.87 -23.01
N LEU A 180 -6.77 -1.91 -22.70
CA LEU A 180 -8.08 -2.12 -22.09
C LEU A 180 -9.12 -2.21 -23.21
N ILE A 181 -9.74 -3.39 -23.36
CA ILE A 181 -10.77 -3.64 -24.37
C ILE A 181 -12.13 -3.76 -23.66
N PRO A 182 -13.19 -3.05 -24.08
CA PRO A 182 -14.50 -3.17 -23.43
C PRO A 182 -15.00 -4.63 -23.50
N ALA A 183 -15.36 -5.23 -22.36
CA ALA A 183 -15.58 -6.67 -22.27
C ALA A 183 -16.97 -7.10 -22.79
N LEU A 184 -17.96 -6.21 -22.69
CA LEU A 184 -19.35 -6.50 -23.05
C LEU A 184 -19.56 -6.74 -24.55
N PRO A 185 -19.04 -5.91 -25.49
CA PRO A 185 -19.19 -6.13 -26.93
C PRO A 185 -18.66 -7.51 -27.38
N PHE A 186 -17.58 -7.95 -26.75
CA PHE A 186 -16.92 -9.23 -27.00
C PHE A 186 -17.56 -10.44 -26.28
N GLN A 187 -18.65 -10.25 -25.52
CA GLN A 187 -19.33 -11.31 -24.75
C GLN A 187 -18.40 -12.02 -23.77
N LEU A 188 -17.46 -11.28 -23.16
CA LEU A 188 -16.57 -11.77 -22.11
C LEU A 188 -17.22 -11.73 -20.73
N VAL A 189 -18.21 -10.85 -20.55
CA VAL A 189 -19.09 -10.70 -19.38
C VAL A 189 -20.56 -10.83 -19.81
N GLU A 190 -21.47 -11.09 -18.86
CA GLU A 190 -22.91 -11.10 -19.11
C GLU A 190 -23.49 -9.69 -18.89
N PRO A 191 -24.57 -9.26 -19.59
CA PRO A 191 -25.10 -7.90 -19.45
C PRO A 191 -25.60 -7.55 -18.04
N GLU A 192 -25.91 -8.56 -17.22
CA GLU A 192 -26.38 -8.41 -15.85
C GLU A 192 -25.24 -8.24 -14.81
N THR A 193 -23.96 -8.31 -15.23
CA THR A 193 -22.81 -8.14 -14.31
C THR A 193 -22.35 -6.68 -14.14
N ILE A 194 -23.02 -5.71 -14.76
CA ILE A 194 -22.75 -4.29 -14.57
C ILE A 194 -23.39 -3.84 -13.24
N PRO A 195 -22.68 -3.13 -12.35
CA PRO A 195 -23.32 -2.45 -11.21
C PRO A 195 -24.33 -1.43 -11.76
N GLN A 196 -25.62 -1.75 -11.70
CA GLN A 196 -26.66 -0.80 -12.08
C GLN A 196 -26.79 0.25 -10.98
N GLU A 197 -26.17 1.41 -11.21
CA GLU A 197 -26.58 2.63 -10.52
C GLU A 197 -28.09 2.85 -10.69
N GLN A 198 -28.75 3.24 -9.60
CA GLN A 198 -30.14 3.65 -9.64
C GLN A 198 -30.23 5.06 -10.21
N THR A 199 -30.20 5.18 -11.53
CA THR A 199 -30.54 6.44 -12.21
C THR A 199 -32.04 6.70 -12.02
N ASP A 200 -32.38 7.59 -11.09
CA ASP A 200 -33.74 8.12 -10.93
C ASP A 200 -34.14 8.85 -12.24
N GLU A 201 -34.98 8.21 -13.08
CA GLU A 201 -35.50 8.80 -14.31
C GLU A 201 -36.23 10.13 -14.03
N PRO A 202 -35.80 11.27 -14.61
CA PRO A 202 -36.60 12.47 -14.64
C PRO A 202 -37.77 12.26 -15.61
N ALA A 203 -38.99 12.19 -15.07
CA ALA A 203 -40.20 11.89 -15.81
C ALA A 203 -40.41 12.77 -17.07
N GLU A 204 -40.87 12.12 -18.16
CA GLU A 204 -41.20 12.75 -19.44
C GLU A 204 -42.08 14.01 -19.30
N SER A 205 -41.80 15.02 -20.12
CA SER A 205 -42.83 15.95 -20.60
C SER A 205 -42.52 16.44 -22.03
N PRO A 206 -43.55 16.66 -22.86
CA PRO A 206 -43.42 16.50 -24.31
C PRO A 206 -42.93 17.73 -25.08
N ALA A 207 -42.41 17.47 -26.27
CA ALA A 207 -41.93 18.46 -27.23
C ALA A 207 -43.04 19.36 -27.83
N PRO A 208 -42.67 20.53 -28.38
CA PRO A 208 -43.41 21.21 -29.43
C PRO A 208 -42.73 21.06 -30.82
N GLU A 209 -43.55 21.08 -31.87
CA GLU A 209 -43.13 20.79 -33.26
C GLU A 209 -42.44 21.96 -33.98
N ALA A 210 -41.53 21.57 -34.88
CA ALA A 210 -41.06 22.19 -36.12
C ALA A 210 -41.61 23.56 -36.60
N GLN A 211 -40.69 24.39 -37.12
CA GLN A 211 -40.91 25.16 -38.34
C GLN A 211 -39.73 24.99 -39.31
N GLN A 212 -40.06 24.90 -40.61
CA GLN A 212 -39.14 24.73 -41.73
C GLN A 212 -38.93 26.07 -42.46
N GLU A 213 -37.71 26.30 -42.98
CA GLU A 213 -37.42 27.04 -44.22
C GLU A 213 -35.90 26.87 -44.50
N THR A 214 -35.31 26.70 -45.69
CA THR A 214 -35.60 26.11 -47.02
C THR A 214 -34.64 26.82 -48.00
N GLU A 215 -33.79 26.06 -48.72
CA GLU A 215 -32.95 26.48 -49.89
C GLU A 215 -31.83 27.53 -49.64
N SER A 216 -30.70 27.60 -50.36
CA SER A 216 -30.26 27.01 -51.65
C SER A 216 -28.71 26.77 -51.65
N GLN A 217 -28.13 25.78 -52.36
CA GLN A 217 -27.45 25.87 -53.69
C GLN A 217 -26.50 27.09 -53.87
N THR A 218 -25.27 27.04 -54.46
CA THR A 218 -24.60 26.04 -55.34
C THR A 218 -23.05 26.27 -55.41
N GLU A 219 -22.33 25.41 -56.14
CA GLU A 219 -21.12 25.69 -56.98
C GLU A 219 -19.70 25.84 -56.38
N THR A 220 -18.91 24.76 -56.53
CA THR A 220 -17.51 24.72 -57.03
C THR A 220 -17.47 25.27 -58.49
N PRO A 221 -16.37 25.80 -59.10
CA PRO A 221 -14.99 25.26 -59.00
C PRO A 221 -13.76 26.18 -59.27
N ALA A 222 -12.57 25.54 -59.27
CA ALA A 222 -11.38 25.77 -60.11
C ALA A 222 -10.15 26.57 -59.59
N GLU A 223 -8.99 25.91 -59.68
CA GLU A 223 -7.62 26.48 -59.72
C GLU A 223 -7.43 27.37 -60.99
N PRO A 224 -6.38 28.22 -61.05
CA PRO A 224 -5.07 27.75 -61.53
C PRO A 224 -3.81 28.39 -60.89
N GLU A 225 -2.67 27.77 -61.19
CA GLU A 225 -1.28 28.18 -60.93
C GLU A 225 -0.95 29.63 -61.38
N THR A 226 -0.01 30.31 -60.70
CA THR A 226 1.13 30.95 -61.41
C THR A 226 2.37 31.15 -60.51
N ASN A 227 3.53 31.17 -61.18
CA ASN A 227 4.92 31.19 -60.71
C ASN A 227 5.49 32.63 -60.51
N GLU A 228 6.80 32.71 -60.19
CA GLU A 228 7.74 33.86 -60.11
C GLU A 228 8.05 34.37 -58.68
N GLN A 229 9.25 34.13 -58.11
CA GLN A 229 10.63 34.57 -58.43
C GLN A 229 11.04 35.94 -57.84
N SER A 230 11.90 35.90 -56.81
CA SER A 230 13.00 36.85 -56.53
C SER A 230 13.80 36.29 -55.32
N ASP A 231 15.08 35.91 -55.48
CA ASP A 231 16.28 36.74 -55.18
C ASP A 231 16.46 37.11 -53.69
N GLN A 232 17.65 37.14 -53.08
CA GLN A 232 19.00 36.61 -53.37
C GLN A 232 19.89 36.89 -52.12
N SER A 233 21.17 36.49 -52.14
CA SER A 233 22.21 36.78 -51.11
C SER A 233 22.07 36.02 -49.77
N ALA A 234 22.88 35.01 -49.46
CA ALA A 234 24.35 34.95 -49.34
C ALA A 234 24.92 35.59 -48.06
N SER A 235 25.52 34.70 -47.26
CA SER A 235 26.46 34.84 -46.13
C SER A 235 27.80 35.51 -46.57
N PRO A 236 28.88 35.65 -45.75
CA PRO A 236 29.13 35.05 -44.42
C PRO A 236 29.83 35.95 -43.37
N ASP A 237 30.18 35.33 -42.23
CA ASP A 237 31.34 35.55 -41.33
C ASP A 237 31.87 36.97 -41.05
N GLU A 238 31.99 37.34 -39.76
CA GLU A 238 33.33 37.48 -39.15
C GLU A 238 33.35 37.43 -37.61
N GLN A 239 34.54 37.10 -37.10
CA GLN A 239 34.92 36.88 -35.70
C GLN A 239 34.92 38.18 -34.86
N SER A 240 34.78 38.10 -33.51
CA SER A 240 35.94 38.14 -32.59
C SER A 240 35.62 38.52 -31.12
N THR A 241 35.96 37.59 -30.21
CA THR A 241 36.80 37.74 -28.99
C THR A 241 36.52 38.74 -27.82
N VAL A 242 36.89 38.23 -26.64
CA VAL A 242 37.36 38.85 -25.37
C VAL A 242 36.34 39.12 -24.24
N GLU A 243 36.65 38.50 -23.09
CA GLU A 243 36.11 38.68 -21.73
C GLU A 243 36.65 39.99 -21.04
N PRO A 244 36.84 40.06 -19.69
CA PRO A 244 35.85 40.05 -18.60
C PRO A 244 35.94 41.32 -17.72
N ILE A 245 34.86 41.71 -17.01
CA ILE A 245 34.97 42.56 -15.81
C ILE A 245 33.95 42.11 -14.75
N ALA A 246 34.43 41.87 -13.52
CA ALA A 246 33.61 41.64 -12.34
C ALA A 246 33.35 42.94 -11.55
N ALA A 247 32.23 43.04 -10.85
CA ALA A 247 32.15 43.72 -9.53
C ALA A 247 30.79 43.49 -8.85
N GLU A 248 30.84 43.43 -7.52
CA GLU A 248 29.71 43.40 -6.59
C GLU A 248 28.79 44.63 -6.72
N HIS A 249 27.49 44.45 -6.44
CA HIS A 249 26.70 45.48 -5.75
C HIS A 249 25.45 44.91 -5.07
N THR A 250 25.53 44.70 -3.75
CA THR A 250 24.38 44.92 -2.84
C THR A 250 24.21 46.44 -2.66
N PRO A 251 22.99 46.98 -2.42
CA PRO A 251 22.36 47.02 -1.08
C PRO A 251 20.80 47.07 -1.12
N PRO A 252 20.07 47.49 -0.06
CA PRO A 252 20.04 46.96 1.31
C PRO A 252 18.61 46.59 1.78
N SER A 253 18.52 45.93 2.95
CA SER A 253 17.27 45.77 3.71
C SER A 253 16.85 47.08 4.40
N ASP A 254 15.54 47.38 4.46
CA ASP A 254 14.97 48.38 5.36
C ASP A 254 13.63 47.88 5.96
N ASN A 255 13.75 47.17 7.08
CA ASN A 255 13.05 47.39 8.34
C ASN A 255 11.70 48.17 8.34
N ILE A 256 10.58 47.50 8.63
CA ILE A 256 9.39 48.12 9.26
C ILE A 256 8.86 47.21 10.38
N GLU A 257 8.83 47.75 11.60
CA GLU A 257 8.18 47.15 12.76
C GLU A 257 6.65 47.37 12.78
N SER A 258 5.95 46.42 13.40
CA SER A 258 4.79 46.62 14.28
C SER A 258 3.55 47.38 13.79
N SER A 259 2.44 46.64 13.65
CA SER A 259 1.11 47.16 13.96
C SER A 259 0.15 46.04 14.39
N ALA A 260 -0.01 45.85 15.70
CA ALA A 260 -1.09 45.03 16.24
C ALA A 260 -2.42 45.80 16.21
N ALA A 261 -3.46 45.21 15.63
CA ALA A 261 -4.84 45.62 15.82
C ALA A 261 -5.75 44.39 15.82
N ALA A 262 -6.39 44.12 16.95
CA ALA A 262 -7.35 43.03 17.08
C ALA A 262 -8.72 43.48 16.55
N GLU A 263 -9.35 42.65 15.72
CA GLU A 263 -10.77 42.76 15.40
C GLU A 263 -11.45 41.42 15.69
N ALA A 264 -12.33 41.41 16.70
CA ALA A 264 -12.95 40.20 17.22
C ALA A 264 -14.24 39.88 16.45
N ALA A 265 -14.25 38.74 15.74
CA ALA A 265 -15.48 38.17 15.20
C ALA A 265 -16.34 37.54 16.32
N PRO A 266 -17.68 37.58 16.23
CA PRO A 266 -18.57 37.03 17.24
C PRO A 266 -18.61 35.49 17.21
N PRO A 267 -18.94 34.81 18.32
CA PRO A 267 -19.00 33.35 18.38
C PRO A 267 -20.19 32.82 17.57
N SER A 268 -19.91 31.89 16.65
CA SER A 268 -20.92 31.03 16.03
C SER A 268 -21.47 30.05 17.06
N SER A 269 -22.79 29.84 17.01
CA SER A 269 -23.48 28.84 17.83
C SER A 269 -23.19 27.42 17.31
N PRO A 270 -23.31 26.36 18.15
CA PRO A 270 -23.02 24.99 17.72
C PRO A 270 -23.99 24.55 16.62
N GLN A 271 -23.45 24.11 15.47
CA GLN A 271 -24.23 23.29 14.54
C GLN A 271 -24.26 21.86 15.05
N GLU A 272 -25.47 21.32 15.14
CA GLU A 272 -25.79 19.95 15.46
C GLU A 272 -25.27 19.06 14.32
N THR A 273 -24.19 18.31 14.58
CA THR A 273 -23.60 17.40 13.58
C THR A 273 -24.55 16.26 13.29
N ALA A 274 -24.99 16.16 12.03
CA ALA A 274 -25.59 14.95 11.51
C ALA A 274 -24.54 13.81 11.58
N PRO A 275 -24.95 12.55 11.82
CA PRO A 275 -24.01 11.43 11.82
C PRO A 275 -23.43 11.25 10.41
N GLU A 276 -22.11 11.18 10.31
CA GLU A 276 -21.42 10.81 9.07
C GLU A 276 -21.84 9.38 8.66
N PRO A 277 -21.94 9.09 7.34
CA PRO A 277 -22.24 7.76 6.86
C PRO A 277 -21.12 6.79 7.27
N ALA A 278 -21.49 5.59 7.69
CA ALA A 278 -20.52 4.57 8.06
C ALA A 278 -19.71 4.15 6.82
N VAL A 279 -18.43 4.54 6.77
CA VAL A 279 -17.46 4.08 5.78
C VAL A 279 -17.39 2.56 5.83
N SER A 280 -17.45 1.89 4.67
CA SER A 280 -17.47 0.43 4.67
C SER A 280 -16.09 -0.13 5.01
N SER A 281 -16.06 -1.31 5.64
CA SER A 281 -14.79 -1.96 5.99
C SER A 281 -13.98 -2.37 4.75
N VAL A 282 -14.65 -2.56 3.61
CA VAL A 282 -14.02 -2.94 2.34
C VAL A 282 -13.19 -1.79 1.78
N ASP A 283 -13.74 -0.57 1.79
CA ASP A 283 -13.07 0.64 1.31
C ASP A 283 -11.82 0.94 2.15
N THR A 284 -11.91 0.68 3.45
CA THR A 284 -10.79 0.87 4.39
C THR A 284 -9.63 -0.09 4.10
N GLU A 285 -9.90 -1.36 3.73
CA GLU A 285 -8.85 -2.29 3.31
C GLU A 285 -8.23 -1.95 1.95
N LYS A 286 -9.03 -1.47 0.97
CA LYS A 286 -8.51 -0.96 -0.30
C LYS A 286 -7.56 0.22 -0.06
N GLN A 287 -8.02 1.20 0.72
CA GLN A 287 -7.23 2.38 1.08
C GLN A 287 -5.95 2.01 1.85
N LYS A 288 -6.00 1.00 2.74
CA LYS A 288 -4.79 0.47 3.41
C LYS A 288 -3.76 -0.04 2.39
N LYS A 289 -4.18 -0.87 1.43
CA LYS A 289 -3.27 -1.42 0.39
C LYS A 289 -2.64 -0.32 -0.47
N ARG A 290 -3.43 0.68 -0.85
CA ARG A 290 -2.95 1.87 -1.56
C ARG A 290 -1.86 2.60 -0.76
N VAL A 291 -2.13 2.92 0.50
CA VAL A 291 -1.16 3.57 1.39
C VAL A 291 0.08 2.70 1.60
N ASP A 292 -0.07 1.39 1.84
CA ASP A 292 1.06 0.47 2.02
C ASP A 292 2.00 0.46 0.81
N SER A 293 1.45 0.48 -0.40
CA SER A 293 2.23 0.52 -1.63
C SER A 293 2.92 1.87 -1.86
N LEU A 294 2.31 2.99 -1.46
CA LEU A 294 2.99 4.30 -1.47
C LEU A 294 4.16 4.32 -0.48
N LEU A 295 3.99 3.72 0.71
CA LEU A 295 5.04 3.63 1.72
C LEU A 295 6.21 2.73 1.28
N GLU A 296 5.94 1.68 0.50
CA GLU A 296 6.97 0.85 -0.12
C GLU A 296 7.76 1.60 -1.21
N ILE A 297 7.10 2.47 -1.99
CA ILE A 297 7.79 3.38 -2.93
C ILE A 297 8.66 4.39 -2.16
N CYS A 298 8.10 5.03 -1.11
CA CYS A 298 8.87 5.93 -0.25
C CYS A 298 10.10 5.24 0.36
N ARG A 299 9.97 3.96 0.78
CA ARG A 299 11.09 3.17 1.31
C ARG A 299 12.24 3.10 0.31
N GLN A 300 11.95 2.75 -0.94
CA GLN A 300 12.94 2.62 -2.01
C GLN A 300 13.62 3.96 -2.32
N THR A 301 12.84 5.04 -2.48
CA THR A 301 13.40 6.37 -2.75
C THR A 301 14.17 6.94 -1.55
N ILE A 302 13.83 6.58 -0.30
CA ILE A 302 14.64 6.91 0.88
C ILE A 302 16.01 6.21 0.82
N GLU A 303 16.09 4.95 0.40
CA GLU A 303 17.37 4.23 0.24
C GLU A 303 18.27 4.95 -0.77
N GLU A 304 17.71 5.35 -1.92
CA GLU A 304 18.42 6.03 -3.00
C GLU A 304 18.88 7.44 -2.58
N GLU A 305 17.97 8.31 -2.15
CA GLU A 305 18.27 9.72 -1.86
C GLU A 305 19.15 9.89 -0.61
N VAL A 306 18.87 9.14 0.47
CA VAL A 306 19.69 9.21 1.70
C VAL A 306 21.04 8.53 1.47
N GLY A 307 21.09 7.42 0.71
CA GLY A 307 22.36 6.78 0.33
C GLY A 307 23.24 7.69 -0.53
N ALA A 308 22.65 8.38 -1.52
CA ALA A 308 23.33 9.38 -2.34
C ALA A 308 23.85 10.56 -1.51
N MET A 309 23.05 11.07 -0.57
CA MET A 309 23.44 12.18 0.30
C MET A 309 24.59 11.83 1.26
N LEU A 310 24.57 10.62 1.83
CA LEU A 310 25.61 10.12 2.74
C LEU A 310 26.85 9.57 2.01
N GLY A 311 26.74 9.27 0.71
CA GLY A 311 27.80 8.66 -0.09
C GLY A 311 28.10 7.20 0.26
N VAL A 312 27.11 6.48 0.83
CA VAL A 312 27.22 5.09 1.29
C VAL A 312 25.95 4.30 0.95
N GLU A 313 26.05 2.97 0.90
CA GLU A 313 24.89 2.10 0.73
C GLU A 313 23.98 2.18 1.97
N VAL A 314 22.70 2.51 1.75
CA VAL A 314 21.64 2.54 2.76
C VAL A 314 20.59 1.52 2.34
N THR A 315 20.13 0.67 3.26
CA THR A 315 18.95 -0.19 3.01
C THR A 315 17.97 -0.17 4.18
N CYS A 316 16.69 -0.11 3.85
CA CYS A 316 15.54 -0.11 4.75
C CYS A 316 14.72 -1.40 4.53
N SER A 317 14.62 -2.25 5.55
CA SER A 317 14.03 -3.59 5.44
C SER A 317 12.94 -3.85 6.49
N ASP A 318 12.27 -5.01 6.41
CA ASP A 318 11.23 -5.44 7.34
C ASP A 318 10.13 -4.37 7.56
N ILE A 319 9.55 -3.84 6.47
CA ILE A 319 8.47 -2.84 6.54
C ILE A 319 7.23 -3.41 7.25
N ASP A 320 6.76 -2.67 8.25
CA ASP A 320 5.74 -3.08 9.20
C ASP A 320 4.75 -1.93 9.40
N ASN A 321 3.59 -2.02 8.71
CA ASN A 321 2.58 -0.96 8.65
C ASN A 321 1.31 -1.35 9.43
N ARG A 322 1.01 -0.62 10.51
CA ARG A 322 -0.17 -0.86 11.37
C ARG A 322 -0.76 0.44 11.94
N ILE A 323 -1.99 0.35 12.44
CA ILE A 323 -2.51 1.34 13.38
C ILE A 323 -1.81 1.16 14.74
N VAL A 324 -1.44 2.26 15.36
CA VAL A 324 -1.03 2.38 16.77
C VAL A 324 -1.72 3.59 17.39
N ASP A 325 -2.00 3.53 18.68
CA ASP A 325 -2.31 4.71 19.50
C ASP A 325 -1.01 5.29 20.13
N LYS A 326 -1.13 6.46 20.76
CA LYS A 326 -0.01 7.15 21.39
C LYS A 326 0.62 6.36 22.56
N GLU A 327 -0.19 5.66 23.35
CA GLU A 327 0.30 4.87 24.50
C GLU A 327 1.12 3.68 24.01
N THR A 328 0.55 2.86 23.12
CA THR A 328 1.17 1.71 22.46
C THR A 328 2.48 2.12 21.77
N PHE A 329 2.51 3.24 21.06
CA PHE A 329 3.75 3.72 20.44
C PHE A 329 4.85 3.99 21.48
N PHE A 330 4.59 4.78 22.53
CA PHE A 330 5.63 5.14 23.49
C PHE A 330 5.98 4.05 24.51
N PHE A 331 5.12 3.04 24.72
CA PHE A 331 5.37 1.95 25.67
C PHE A 331 5.80 0.62 25.03
N ASP A 332 5.25 0.24 23.89
CA ASP A 332 5.52 -1.07 23.24
C ASP A 332 6.51 -0.93 22.06
N GLU A 333 6.53 0.19 21.31
CA GLU A 333 7.36 0.34 20.09
C GLU A 333 8.65 1.16 20.31
N ALA A 334 8.53 2.38 20.83
CA ALA A 334 9.64 3.33 20.95
C ALA A 334 10.54 3.00 22.15
N SER A 335 11.82 2.70 21.89
CA SER A 335 12.77 2.27 22.92
C SER A 335 14.02 3.15 23.00
N GLY A 336 14.63 3.25 24.20
CA GLY A 336 15.78 4.13 24.42
C GLY A 336 15.43 5.62 24.36
N LYS A 337 16.42 6.47 24.05
CA LYS A 337 16.16 7.87 23.67
C LYS A 337 15.86 7.93 22.17
N GLN A 338 14.93 8.78 21.78
CA GLN A 338 14.49 8.96 20.40
C GLN A 338 14.77 10.41 19.96
N VAL A 339 14.92 10.60 18.66
CA VAL A 339 14.83 11.91 17.99
C VAL A 339 13.56 11.88 17.17
N VAL A 340 12.73 12.92 17.29
CA VAL A 340 11.61 13.17 16.36
C VAL A 340 11.96 14.31 15.42
N ALA A 341 11.59 14.19 14.15
CA ALA A 341 11.44 15.30 13.23
C ALA A 341 9.94 15.51 12.95
N TYR A 342 9.48 16.74 13.12
CA TYR A 342 8.08 17.11 12.92
C TYR A 342 7.83 17.50 11.46
N PHE A 343 6.93 16.80 10.78
CA PHE A 343 6.54 17.09 9.39
C PHE A 343 5.13 17.68 9.39
N ASP A 344 5.01 18.99 9.12
CA ASP A 344 3.69 19.58 8.83
C ASP A 344 3.25 19.10 7.45
N VAL A 345 2.05 18.55 7.37
CA VAL A 345 1.39 18.17 6.11
C VAL A 345 0.53 19.33 5.65
N VAL A 346 0.69 19.73 4.39
CA VAL A 346 -0.04 20.86 3.78
C VAL A 346 -0.50 20.53 2.36
N GLY A 347 -1.62 21.10 1.92
CA GLY A 347 -2.19 20.90 0.59
C GLY A 347 -3.70 20.79 0.66
N GLU A 348 -4.26 19.74 0.05
CA GLU A 348 -5.68 19.38 0.19
C GLU A 348 -6.02 18.81 1.58
N LEU A 349 -5.00 18.40 2.34
CA LEU A 349 -5.10 18.02 3.74
C LEU A 349 -4.07 18.83 4.55
N GLU A 350 -4.44 19.18 5.78
CA GLU A 350 -3.57 19.84 6.75
C GLU A 350 -3.56 19.03 8.05
N ASP A 351 -2.39 18.55 8.47
CA ASP A 351 -2.19 17.78 9.71
C ASP A 351 -0.68 17.74 10.06
N ARG A 352 -0.26 16.94 11.05
CA ARG A 352 1.15 16.73 11.38
C ARG A 352 1.50 15.25 11.44
N SER A 353 2.58 14.89 10.73
CA SER A 353 3.22 13.57 10.78
C SER A 353 4.55 13.63 11.53
N PHE A 354 5.02 12.50 12.03
CA PHE A 354 6.15 12.44 12.97
C PHE A 354 7.14 11.35 12.54
N LEU A 355 8.38 11.73 12.22
CA LEU A 355 9.47 10.80 11.92
C LEU A 355 10.30 10.56 13.19
N TYR A 356 10.37 9.32 13.66
CA TYR A 356 11.16 8.90 14.81
C TYR A 356 12.32 8.00 14.41
N ILE A 357 13.45 8.17 15.10
CA ILE A 357 14.61 7.28 15.06
C ILE A 357 15.31 7.25 16.42
N GLY A 358 16.03 6.16 16.73
CA GLY A 358 16.88 6.10 17.92
C GLY A 358 17.96 7.19 17.92
N LEU A 359 18.18 7.85 19.07
CA LEU A 359 19.13 8.96 19.20
C LEU A 359 20.55 8.59 18.72
N ARG A 360 20.99 7.36 18.99
CA ARG A 360 22.30 6.84 18.58
C ARG A 360 22.43 6.73 17.06
N ASP A 361 21.32 6.42 16.38
CA ASP A 361 21.27 6.28 14.93
C ASP A 361 21.17 7.66 14.28
N ALA A 362 20.40 8.61 14.86
CA ALA A 362 20.40 10.02 14.45
C ALA A 362 21.81 10.65 14.56
N ILE A 363 22.49 10.50 15.70
CA ILE A 363 23.87 10.95 15.89
C ILE A 363 24.77 10.34 14.80
N ARG A 364 24.66 9.03 14.55
CA ARG A 364 25.49 8.32 13.58
C ARG A 364 25.27 8.82 12.16
N ILE A 365 24.01 8.96 11.73
CA ILE A 365 23.63 9.46 10.39
C ILE A 365 24.14 10.89 10.19
N GLY A 366 23.86 11.80 11.14
CA GLY A 366 24.36 13.18 11.08
C GLY A 366 25.88 13.26 11.09
N SER A 367 26.54 12.46 11.94
CA SER A 367 28.01 12.37 12.04
C SER A 367 28.67 11.87 10.76
N THR A 368 28.05 10.90 10.07
CA THR A 368 28.51 10.41 8.76
C THR A 368 28.44 11.53 7.71
N LEU A 369 27.33 12.28 7.66
CA LEU A 369 27.16 13.38 6.70
C LEU A 369 28.22 14.49 6.87
N ILE A 370 28.57 14.85 8.11
CA ILE A 370 29.65 15.82 8.39
C ILE A 370 31.06 15.20 8.39
N MET A 371 31.20 13.94 7.97
CA MET A 371 32.45 13.20 7.85
C MET A 371 33.29 13.13 9.14
N LEU A 372 32.64 12.97 10.30
CA LEU A 372 33.35 12.79 11.57
C LEU A 372 34.26 11.54 11.51
N PRO A 373 35.51 11.61 12.01
CA PRO A 373 36.40 10.46 12.06
C PRO A 373 35.76 9.28 12.82
N PRO A 374 35.93 8.01 12.39
CA PRO A 374 35.23 6.88 12.99
C PRO A 374 35.39 6.75 14.51
N SER A 375 36.56 7.09 15.07
CA SER A 375 36.79 7.09 16.52
C SER A 375 36.02 8.18 17.27
N GLU A 376 35.79 9.33 16.63
CA GLU A 376 35.03 10.45 17.20
C GLU A 376 33.53 10.17 17.09
N LEU A 377 33.08 9.64 15.94
CA LEU A 377 31.71 9.17 15.73
C LEU A 377 31.31 8.10 16.76
N GLU A 378 32.10 7.04 16.95
CA GLU A 378 31.78 6.01 17.97
C GLU A 378 31.78 6.58 19.41
N THR A 379 32.59 7.61 19.67
CA THR A 379 32.57 8.31 20.97
C THR A 379 31.27 9.09 21.13
N ALA A 380 30.89 9.92 20.15
CA ALA A 380 29.65 10.69 20.16
C ALA A 380 28.40 9.80 20.28
N VAL A 381 28.36 8.68 19.54
CA VAL A 381 27.26 7.69 19.63
C VAL A 381 27.23 7.00 21.00
N SER A 382 28.39 6.66 21.59
CA SER A 382 28.45 6.03 22.91
C SER A 382 28.13 6.97 24.07
N GLU A 383 28.47 8.26 23.94
CA GLU A 383 28.18 9.30 24.95
C GLU A 383 26.80 9.93 24.76
N GLU A 384 26.12 9.62 23.65
CA GLU A 384 24.86 10.20 23.20
C GLU A 384 24.95 11.74 23.02
N ASP A 385 26.09 12.21 22.51
CA ASP A 385 26.38 13.60 22.19
C ASP A 385 25.75 14.02 20.85
N PHE A 386 24.45 14.29 20.89
CA PHE A 386 23.75 14.94 19.78
C PHE A 386 23.94 16.45 19.88
N ASN A 387 25.12 16.89 19.44
CA ASN A 387 25.51 18.29 19.38
C ASN A 387 24.89 19.00 18.16
N VAL A 388 25.03 20.33 18.10
CA VAL A 388 24.38 21.18 17.08
C VAL A 388 24.77 20.77 15.65
N ASP A 389 26.03 20.39 15.41
CA ASP A 389 26.49 20.03 14.07
C ASP A 389 25.88 18.67 13.62
N ALA A 390 25.77 17.71 14.54
CA ALA A 390 25.10 16.44 14.27
C ALA A 390 23.57 16.56 14.16
N GLU A 391 22.95 17.49 14.92
CA GLU A 391 21.53 17.80 14.88
C GLU A 391 21.13 18.50 13.57
N ASP A 392 21.91 19.48 13.11
CA ASP A 392 21.71 20.17 11.83
C ASP A 392 21.87 19.19 10.65
N ALA A 393 22.93 18.37 10.68
CA ALA A 393 23.19 17.36 9.66
C ALA A 393 22.11 16.27 9.58
N TYR A 394 21.68 15.72 10.71
CA TYR A 394 20.50 14.83 10.73
C TYR A 394 19.24 15.59 10.31
N GLY A 395 19.17 16.89 10.59
CA GLY A 395 18.10 17.78 10.16
C GLY A 395 17.97 17.95 8.66
N GLU A 396 19.06 17.89 7.91
CA GLU A 396 19.04 17.86 6.44
C GLU A 396 18.62 16.48 5.90
N ILE A 397 19.04 15.39 6.56
CA ILE A 397 18.58 14.03 6.20
C ILE A 397 17.06 13.90 6.42
N ALA A 398 16.54 14.40 7.54
CA ALA A 398 15.10 14.45 7.80
C ALA A 398 14.35 15.35 6.79
N ASN A 399 15.01 16.40 6.28
CA ASN A 399 14.47 17.25 5.23
C ASN A 399 14.37 16.49 3.89
N ILE A 400 15.42 15.75 3.49
CA ILE A 400 15.38 14.85 2.31
C ILE A 400 14.26 13.82 2.44
N ILE A 401 14.14 13.14 3.59
CA ILE A 401 13.05 12.18 3.83
C ILE A 401 11.67 12.85 3.66
N SER A 402 11.48 14.08 4.17
CA SER A 402 10.23 14.83 3.94
C SER A 402 10.00 15.20 2.46
N GLY A 403 11.08 15.45 1.71
CA GLY A 403 11.05 15.63 0.26
C GLY A 403 10.61 14.38 -0.49
N VAL A 404 11.10 13.20 -0.10
CA VAL A 404 10.67 11.90 -0.67
C VAL A 404 9.18 11.66 -0.44
N TYR A 405 8.70 11.80 0.81
CA TYR A 405 7.26 11.68 1.10
C TYR A 405 6.43 12.70 0.33
N THR A 406 6.94 13.92 0.14
CA THR A 406 6.29 14.95 -0.69
C THR A 406 6.17 14.50 -2.13
N ALA A 407 7.26 14.09 -2.78
CA ALA A 407 7.25 13.68 -4.19
C ALA A 407 6.28 12.51 -4.43
N VAL A 408 6.36 11.46 -3.62
CA VAL A 408 5.53 10.25 -3.79
C VAL A 408 4.04 10.54 -3.55
N PHE A 409 3.68 11.30 -2.51
CA PHE A 409 2.26 11.59 -2.25
C PHE A 409 1.70 12.68 -3.18
N GLU A 410 2.46 13.73 -3.51
CA GLU A 410 2.01 14.76 -4.46
C GLU A 410 1.78 14.16 -5.86
N GLU A 411 2.57 13.18 -6.28
CA GLU A 411 2.37 12.46 -7.53
C GLU A 411 1.28 11.39 -7.44
N GLN A 412 1.37 10.44 -6.50
CA GLN A 412 0.65 9.16 -6.52
C GLN A 412 -0.40 8.98 -5.41
N TYR A 413 -0.67 9.98 -4.57
CA TYR A 413 -1.85 9.96 -3.70
C TYR A 413 -3.04 10.65 -4.37
N THR A 414 -4.26 10.27 -3.96
CA THR A 414 -5.52 10.81 -4.51
C THR A 414 -5.71 12.30 -4.20
N LYS A 415 -5.04 12.80 -3.16
CA LYS A 415 -5.06 14.21 -2.72
C LYS A 415 -3.65 14.77 -2.77
N SER A 416 -3.46 15.95 -3.36
CA SER A 416 -2.17 16.66 -3.36
C SER A 416 -1.82 17.10 -1.94
N ILE A 417 -0.80 16.46 -1.35
CA ILE A 417 -0.26 16.78 -0.02
C ILE A 417 1.26 16.84 -0.07
N ARG A 418 1.85 17.69 0.77
CA ARG A 418 3.30 17.89 0.87
C ARG A 418 3.73 17.90 2.34
N PHE A 419 4.90 17.35 2.62
CA PHE A 419 5.46 17.20 3.95
C PHE A 419 6.62 18.19 4.15
N ILE A 420 6.49 19.07 5.14
CA ILE A 420 7.48 20.11 5.43
C ILE A 420 8.11 19.85 6.80
N LYS A 421 9.37 19.43 6.82
CA LYS A 421 10.16 19.34 8.06
C LYS A 421 10.22 20.69 8.76
N LYS A 422 9.87 20.72 10.04
CA LYS A 422 9.86 21.92 10.90
C LYS A 422 11.02 21.91 11.88
N GLU A 423 10.82 21.27 13.02
CA GLU A 423 11.76 21.22 14.13
C GLU A 423 12.15 19.77 14.44
N ILE A 424 13.17 19.63 15.27
CA ILE A 424 13.67 18.35 15.75
C ILE A 424 13.74 18.41 17.28
N GLU A 425 13.37 17.31 17.94
CA GLU A 425 13.36 17.23 19.40
C GLU A 425 13.88 15.87 19.89
N GLN A 426 14.65 15.88 20.98
CA GLN A 426 15.07 14.67 21.69
C GLN A 426 14.02 14.26 22.72
N ILE A 427 13.44 13.07 22.55
CA ILE A 427 12.38 12.53 23.41
C ILE A 427 12.87 11.31 24.19
N VAL A 428 12.38 11.17 25.42
CA VAL A 428 12.48 9.94 26.19
C VAL A 428 11.07 9.35 26.31
N PRO A 429 10.72 8.29 25.56
CA PRO A 429 9.37 7.69 25.53
C PRO A 429 8.77 7.47 26.92
N MET A 430 9.55 6.90 27.85
CA MET A 430 9.18 6.65 29.25
C MET A 430 8.93 7.90 30.11
N LYS A 431 9.08 9.10 29.56
CA LYS A 431 8.78 10.39 30.20
C LYS A 431 7.69 11.19 29.49
N VAL A 432 7.14 10.68 28.38
CA VAL A 432 6.03 11.33 27.68
C VAL A 432 4.79 11.25 28.56
N ASP A 433 4.11 12.37 28.73
CA ASP A 433 2.75 12.38 29.28
C ASP A 433 1.80 12.04 28.13
N ILE A 434 1.19 10.86 28.19
CA ILE A 434 0.25 10.40 27.15
C ILE A 434 -0.91 11.41 27.01
N SER A 435 -1.37 11.98 28.13
CA SER A 435 -2.47 12.95 28.17
C SER A 435 -2.11 14.39 27.74
N SER A 436 -0.85 14.65 27.41
CA SER A 436 -0.43 15.91 26.79
C SER A 436 -0.69 15.91 25.28
N GLU A 437 -0.81 17.06 24.65
CA GLU A 437 -0.74 17.19 23.18
C GLU A 437 0.70 17.09 22.65
N THR A 438 1.69 17.04 23.54
CA THR A 438 3.11 16.91 23.22
C THR A 438 3.65 15.50 23.57
N PRO A 439 4.67 14.99 22.85
CA PRO A 439 5.22 15.55 21.60
C PRO A 439 4.24 15.43 20.42
N MET A 440 3.29 14.49 20.49
CA MET A 440 2.22 14.31 19.52
C MET A 440 0.84 14.21 20.19
N PRO A 441 -0.25 14.62 19.53
CA PRO A 441 -1.63 14.45 20.00
C PRO A 441 -1.99 13.01 20.39
N ASP A 442 -2.97 12.86 21.29
CA ASP A 442 -3.52 11.56 21.66
C ASP A 442 -4.58 11.10 20.65
N GLN A 443 -4.13 10.48 19.56
CA GLN A 443 -4.97 9.97 18.49
C GLN A 443 -4.40 8.69 17.87
N HIS A 444 -5.15 8.06 16.97
CA HIS A 444 -4.69 6.90 16.21
C HIS A 444 -3.79 7.33 15.04
N TYR A 445 -2.66 6.65 14.92
CA TYR A 445 -1.68 6.84 13.85
C TYR A 445 -1.54 5.58 13.01
N TYR A 446 -1.42 5.74 11.70
CA TYR A 446 -0.84 4.72 10.84
C TYR A 446 0.68 4.84 10.95
N MET A 447 1.32 3.88 11.62
CA MET A 447 2.76 3.80 11.75
C MET A 447 3.32 2.93 10.62
N SER A 448 4.32 3.44 9.91
CA SER A 448 5.22 2.66 9.07
C SER A 448 6.56 2.52 9.79
N SER A 449 6.94 1.28 10.12
CA SER A 449 8.18 0.94 10.80
C SER A 449 9.08 0.14 9.85
N MET A 450 10.33 0.57 9.65
CA MET A 450 11.33 -0.15 8.85
C MET A 450 12.66 -0.23 9.62
N LYS A 451 13.38 -1.33 9.48
CA LYS A 451 14.76 -1.45 9.99
C LYS A 451 15.72 -0.69 9.10
N PHE A 452 16.60 0.11 9.69
CA PHE A 452 17.62 0.86 8.97
C PHE A 452 18.97 0.11 8.98
N SER A 453 19.68 0.15 7.86
CA SER A 453 21.07 -0.31 7.77
C SER A 453 21.88 0.61 6.86
N MET A 454 23.17 0.73 7.14
CA MET A 454 24.10 1.61 6.42
C MET A 454 25.49 1.00 6.40
N ASP A 455 26.13 0.97 5.22
CA ASP A 455 27.43 0.30 4.97
C ASP A 455 27.46 -1.16 5.49
N GLY A 456 26.37 -1.89 5.26
CA GLY A 456 26.20 -3.29 5.68
C GLY A 456 26.00 -3.52 7.20
N ASN A 457 25.89 -2.46 8.01
CA ASN A 457 25.62 -2.56 9.45
C ASN A 457 24.13 -2.35 9.74
N GLU A 458 23.48 -3.26 10.48
CA GLU A 458 22.09 -3.13 10.94
C GLU A 458 22.02 -2.22 12.17
N TYR A 459 21.08 -1.28 12.16
CA TYR A 459 20.85 -0.27 13.21
C TYR A 459 19.43 -0.42 13.80
N GLY A 460 18.91 0.62 14.45
CA GLY A 460 17.53 0.66 14.93
C GLY A 460 16.48 0.72 13.81
N LYS A 461 15.28 1.14 14.20
CA LYS A 461 14.16 1.36 13.28
C LYS A 461 14.04 2.85 12.93
N ILE A 462 13.68 3.13 11.69
CA ILE A 462 13.03 4.38 11.29
C ILE A 462 11.53 4.13 11.38
N GLN A 463 10.80 5.04 12.03
CA GLN A 463 9.36 4.93 12.23
C GLN A 463 8.71 6.25 11.83
N ILE A 464 7.78 6.25 10.88
CA ILE A 464 6.97 7.42 10.56
C ILE A 464 5.51 7.19 10.96
N LEU A 465 4.92 8.18 11.63
CA LEU A 465 3.54 8.15 12.11
C LEU A 465 2.73 9.19 11.35
N PHE A 466 1.72 8.72 10.63
CA PHE A 466 0.72 9.53 9.95
C PHE A 466 -0.60 9.47 10.72
N PRO A 467 -1.31 10.59 10.93
CA PRO A 467 -2.65 10.57 11.50
C PRO A 467 -3.58 9.64 10.70
N ALA A 468 -4.18 8.63 11.34
CA ALA A 468 -5.04 7.65 10.66
C ALA A 468 -6.26 8.35 10.02
N ALA A 469 -6.88 9.26 10.78
CA ALA A 469 -6.96 10.68 10.42
C ALA A 469 -7.00 11.03 8.91
N MET A 470 -5.94 11.75 8.55
CA MET A 470 -5.55 12.22 7.23
C MET A 470 -5.57 11.14 6.13
N LEU A 471 -5.19 9.90 6.44
CA LEU A 471 -5.07 8.83 5.44
C LEU A 471 -6.38 8.05 5.18
N GLN A 472 -7.47 8.38 5.88
CA GLN A 472 -8.76 7.69 5.79
C GLN A 472 -8.69 6.22 6.27
N LEU A 473 -7.89 5.97 7.32
CA LEU A 473 -7.61 4.62 7.88
C LEU A 473 -8.20 4.40 9.29
N GLN A 474 -9.07 5.29 9.77
CA GLN A 474 -9.70 5.22 11.10
C GLN A 474 -10.51 3.93 11.29
N GLY A 475 -11.11 3.39 10.23
CA GLY A 475 -11.89 2.13 10.28
C GLY A 475 -11.07 0.89 10.65
N LEU A 476 -9.74 0.95 10.54
CA LEU A 476 -8.84 -0.11 10.98
C LEU A 476 -8.68 -0.17 12.51
N ALA A 477 -8.95 0.93 13.23
CA ALA A 477 -8.91 0.95 14.69
C ALA A 477 -10.13 0.24 15.30
N THR A 478 -11.32 0.45 14.72
CA THR A 478 -12.60 -0.08 15.24
C THR A 478 -12.87 -1.53 14.88
N THR A 479 -12.24 -2.07 13.83
CA THR A 479 -12.36 -3.49 13.43
C THR A 479 -11.70 -4.46 14.41
N GLY A 480 -10.88 -3.97 15.36
CA GLY A 480 -10.38 -4.76 16.49
C GLY A 480 -11.36 -4.92 17.66
N GLU A 481 -12.40 -4.06 17.76
CA GLU A 481 -13.30 -4.01 18.93
C GLU A 481 -14.78 -4.26 18.62
N SER A 482 -15.23 -4.12 17.36
CA SER A 482 -16.66 -4.15 17.00
C SER A 482 -17.10 -5.42 16.26
N ALA A 483 -17.08 -6.56 16.96
CA ALA A 483 -17.66 -7.83 16.49
C ALA A 483 -18.35 -8.62 17.62
N ALA A 484 -19.07 -7.92 18.51
CA ALA A 484 -19.81 -8.52 19.62
C ALA A 484 -21.34 -8.51 19.39
N GLU A 485 -21.89 -9.72 19.23
CA GLU A 485 -23.28 -10.13 19.45
C GLU A 485 -24.45 -9.33 18.81
N ALA A 486 -24.98 -9.87 17.71
CA ALA A 486 -26.43 -10.02 17.54
C ALA A 486 -26.79 -11.51 17.65
N PRO A 487 -27.72 -11.94 18.53
CA PRO A 487 -27.96 -13.36 18.80
C PRO A 487 -28.80 -14.04 17.70
N PRO A 488 -28.35 -15.15 17.09
CA PRO A 488 -29.14 -15.90 16.13
C PRO A 488 -30.14 -16.84 16.82
N THR A 489 -31.38 -16.85 16.32
CA THR A 489 -32.47 -17.72 16.77
C THR A 489 -32.17 -19.20 16.49
N VAL A 490 -32.40 -20.07 17.48
CA VAL A 490 -32.13 -21.51 17.38
C VAL A 490 -33.31 -22.24 16.73
N GLU A 491 -33.09 -22.93 15.61
CA GLU A 491 -33.89 -24.10 15.21
C GLU A 491 -33.01 -25.34 15.08
N ALA A 492 -33.46 -26.44 15.71
CA ALA A 492 -32.70 -27.67 15.83
C ALA A 492 -33.16 -28.73 14.82
N SER A 493 -32.25 -29.63 14.43
CA SER A 493 -32.62 -30.96 13.93
C SER A 493 -31.54 -32.00 14.22
N ILE A 494 -32.00 -33.20 14.61
CA ILE A 494 -31.22 -34.27 15.24
C ILE A 494 -31.23 -35.51 14.34
N SER A 495 -30.09 -36.22 14.23
CA SER A 495 -29.94 -37.69 14.11
C SER A 495 -28.43 -38.02 14.06
N GLN A 496 -27.79 -38.75 15.01
CA GLN A 496 -27.91 -40.18 15.34
C GLN A 496 -27.79 -41.10 14.08
N LYS A 497 -27.01 -42.20 14.07
CA LYS A 497 -26.61 -43.11 15.17
C LYS A 497 -25.56 -44.17 14.73
N SER A 498 -24.73 -44.70 15.67
CA SER A 498 -24.28 -46.13 15.85
C SER A 498 -23.68 -46.96 14.68
N GLU A 499 -22.87 -48.03 14.79
CA GLU A 499 -22.09 -48.84 15.79
C GLU A 499 -21.30 -49.91 14.94
N GLY A 500 -20.27 -50.67 15.36
CA GLY A 500 -19.46 -50.74 16.58
C GLY A 500 -18.74 -52.11 16.76
N GLY A 501 -17.42 -52.14 17.01
CA GLY A 501 -16.62 -53.32 17.45
C GLY A 501 -15.65 -53.95 16.42
N ASP A 502 -14.65 -54.78 16.77
CA ASP A 502 -13.90 -55.05 18.04
C ASP A 502 -12.71 -56.02 17.75
N SER A 503 -11.69 -56.05 18.62
CA SER A 503 -10.70 -57.12 18.93
C SER A 503 -9.18 -56.92 18.66
N SER A 504 -8.50 -56.43 19.72
CA SER A 504 -7.24 -56.95 20.33
C SER A 504 -6.01 -57.37 19.50
N GLY A 505 -4.85 -56.71 19.74
CA GLY A 505 -3.50 -57.28 19.49
C GLY A 505 -2.34 -56.27 19.62
N VAL A 506 -1.46 -56.44 20.63
CA VAL A 506 -0.31 -55.56 20.99
C VAL A 506 0.91 -56.49 21.22
N PRO A 507 2.20 -56.17 20.88
CA PRO A 507 2.84 -54.85 20.91
C PRO A 507 3.76 -54.42 19.72
N GLY A 508 3.92 -53.10 19.55
CA GLY A 508 5.24 -52.52 19.23
C GLY A 508 5.33 -51.39 18.19
N ARG A 509 5.73 -50.20 18.68
CA ARG A 509 6.46 -49.11 17.97
C ARG A 509 5.71 -48.17 16.98
N VAL A 510 5.71 -46.87 17.36
CA VAL A 510 5.62 -45.63 16.56
C VAL A 510 4.42 -45.39 15.65
N SER A 511 3.53 -44.48 16.06
CA SER A 511 2.99 -43.36 15.26
C SER A 511 2.25 -42.38 16.20
N PRO A 512 2.22 -41.07 15.90
CA PRO A 512 1.38 -40.11 16.63
C PRO A 512 -0.05 -40.16 16.08
N THR A 513 -0.89 -40.99 16.70
CA THR A 513 -2.32 -41.06 16.36
C THR A 513 -3.08 -40.02 17.17
N GLY A 514 -3.80 -39.12 16.48
CA GLY A 514 -4.77 -38.23 17.12
C GLY A 514 -6.00 -39.02 17.57
N GLU A 515 -5.94 -39.60 18.76
CA GLU A 515 -7.13 -40.07 19.46
C GLU A 515 -7.70 -38.90 20.26
N THR A 516 -8.89 -38.44 19.88
CA THR A 516 -9.68 -37.48 20.67
C THR A 516 -10.11 -38.16 21.96
N SER A 517 -9.33 -37.99 23.03
CA SER A 517 -9.67 -38.45 24.37
C SER A 517 -10.88 -37.67 24.92
N ASP A 518 -11.80 -38.36 25.60
CA ASP A 518 -12.83 -37.76 26.47
C ASP A 518 -12.20 -37.14 27.73
N ALA A 519 -11.31 -36.16 27.51
CA ALA A 519 -10.60 -35.42 28.53
C ALA A 519 -11.28 -34.06 28.75
N ASP A 520 -11.65 -33.78 29.99
CA ASP A 520 -12.24 -32.50 30.37
C ASP A 520 -11.23 -31.35 30.27
N ILE A 521 -9.93 -31.58 30.51
CA ILE A 521 -8.92 -30.52 30.64
C ILE A 521 -7.64 -30.87 29.89
N LEU A 522 -7.07 -29.89 29.17
CA LEU A 522 -5.79 -30.03 28.48
C LEU A 522 -4.66 -29.45 29.33
N LEU A 523 -3.65 -30.26 29.66
CA LEU A 523 -2.42 -29.82 30.33
C LEU A 523 -1.29 -29.79 29.28
N ILE A 524 -0.74 -28.61 29.01
CA ILE A 524 0.43 -28.45 28.13
C ILE A 524 1.64 -28.17 29.02
N SER A 525 2.59 -29.11 29.12
CA SER A 525 3.67 -29.03 30.11
C SER A 525 5.08 -29.26 29.57
N ASP A 526 6.05 -28.53 30.14
CA ASP A 526 7.48 -28.85 30.12
C ASP A 526 8.00 -29.41 31.46
N SER A 527 7.19 -29.33 32.53
CA SER A 527 7.47 -29.85 33.87
C SER A 527 6.59 -31.06 34.19
N GLN A 528 7.18 -32.26 34.20
CA GLN A 528 6.44 -33.48 34.54
C GLN A 528 5.94 -33.45 36.00
N SER A 529 6.76 -32.95 36.94
CA SER A 529 6.39 -32.91 38.37
C SER A 529 5.22 -31.99 38.67
N ASP A 530 5.14 -30.82 38.01
CA ASP A 530 4.03 -29.90 38.21
C ASP A 530 2.77 -30.37 37.45
N ALA A 531 2.94 -31.00 36.28
CA ALA A 531 1.83 -31.64 35.57
C ALA A 531 1.23 -32.82 36.37
N ASP A 532 2.06 -33.65 37.00
CA ASP A 532 1.62 -34.77 37.84
C ASP A 532 0.86 -34.26 39.07
N LEU A 533 1.29 -33.14 39.67
CA LEU A 533 0.57 -32.47 40.77
C LEU A 533 -0.80 -31.97 40.30
N VAL A 534 -0.86 -31.18 39.22
CA VAL A 534 -2.12 -30.62 38.70
C VAL A 534 -3.09 -31.74 38.29
N ASN A 535 -2.60 -32.76 37.59
CA ASN A 535 -3.40 -33.94 37.20
C ASN A 535 -3.96 -34.70 38.42
N SER A 536 -3.17 -34.83 39.49
CA SER A 536 -3.64 -35.48 40.73
C SER A 536 -4.80 -34.73 41.39
N VAL A 537 -4.73 -33.39 41.46
CA VAL A 537 -5.81 -32.55 42.01
C VAL A 537 -7.05 -32.59 41.10
N LEU A 538 -6.87 -32.60 39.78
CA LEU A 538 -7.97 -32.73 38.82
C LEU A 538 -8.72 -34.05 38.96
N GLN A 539 -8.00 -35.17 39.10
CA GLN A 539 -8.60 -36.48 39.32
C GLN A 539 -9.35 -36.57 40.66
N GLU A 540 -8.83 -35.97 41.74
CA GLU A 540 -9.53 -35.90 43.03
C GLU A 540 -10.83 -35.09 42.94
N LYS A 541 -10.86 -34.02 42.13
CA LYS A 541 -12.06 -33.23 41.81
C LYS A 541 -12.99 -33.88 40.78
N GLY A 542 -12.60 -35.02 40.20
CA GLY A 542 -13.42 -35.81 39.28
C GLY A 542 -13.32 -35.43 37.79
N TYR A 543 -12.31 -34.64 37.40
CA TYR A 543 -12.05 -34.28 36.01
C TYR A 543 -11.05 -35.24 35.34
N THR A 544 -11.25 -35.54 34.06
CA THR A 544 -10.24 -36.20 33.23
C THR A 544 -9.28 -35.17 32.62
N SER A 545 -7.98 -35.48 32.55
CA SER A 545 -7.01 -34.59 31.89
C SER A 545 -6.17 -35.31 30.84
N SER A 546 -5.81 -34.59 29.77
CA SER A 546 -4.88 -35.03 28.74
C SER A 546 -3.61 -34.20 28.84
N VAL A 547 -2.45 -34.85 28.93
CA VAL A 547 -1.15 -34.18 29.07
C VAL A 547 -0.39 -34.24 27.76
N ILE A 548 -0.03 -33.09 27.21
CA ILE A 548 0.80 -32.96 26.00
C ILE A 548 2.04 -32.10 26.27
N SER A 549 3.06 -32.25 25.43
CA SER A 549 4.26 -31.42 25.48
C SER A 549 4.10 -30.16 24.63
N PHE A 550 4.88 -29.12 24.95
CA PHE A 550 5.04 -27.92 24.10
C PHE A 550 5.46 -28.22 22.65
N ARG A 551 6.01 -29.41 22.37
CA ARG A 551 6.42 -29.86 21.04
C ARG A 551 5.32 -30.56 20.24
N ASP A 552 4.20 -30.89 20.87
CA ASP A 552 3.11 -31.61 20.22
C ASP A 552 2.20 -30.64 19.44
N ASN A 553 1.53 -31.15 18.40
CA ASN A 553 0.68 -30.30 17.57
C ASN A 553 -0.66 -30.01 18.28
N ILE A 554 -0.73 -28.91 19.00
CA ILE A 554 -1.91 -28.41 19.74
C ILE A 554 -3.17 -28.37 18.86
N ASN A 555 -3.04 -28.06 17.57
CA ASN A 555 -4.15 -27.99 16.62
C ASN A 555 -4.76 -29.38 16.29
N ALA A 556 -4.13 -30.47 16.74
CA ALA A 556 -4.72 -31.81 16.71
C ALA A 556 -5.62 -32.10 17.94
N PHE A 557 -5.59 -31.22 18.95
CA PHE A 557 -6.34 -31.34 20.21
C PHE A 557 -7.36 -30.20 20.39
N LEU A 558 -7.13 -29.01 19.83
CA LEU A 558 -8.07 -27.89 19.85
C LEU A 558 -8.75 -27.71 18.48
N PRO A 559 -10.06 -27.38 18.43
CA PRO A 559 -11.00 -27.21 19.54
C PRO A 559 -11.71 -28.52 19.91
N GLY A 560 -11.08 -29.35 20.76
CA GLY A 560 -11.71 -30.53 21.36
C GLY A 560 -12.71 -30.18 22.47
N SER A 561 -13.32 -31.20 23.10
CA SER A 561 -14.32 -31.07 24.17
C SER A 561 -13.75 -30.68 25.54
N PHE A 562 -12.69 -29.88 25.56
CA PHE A 562 -12.04 -29.39 26.76
C PHE A 562 -12.84 -28.22 27.39
N LYS A 563 -12.77 -28.11 28.71
CA LYS A 563 -13.40 -27.06 29.54
C LYS A 563 -12.41 -25.98 29.96
N ALA A 564 -11.11 -26.29 30.01
CA ALA A 564 -10.02 -25.37 30.32
C ALA A 564 -8.68 -25.90 29.80
N VAL A 565 -7.70 -25.01 29.70
CA VAL A 565 -6.31 -25.34 29.33
C VAL A 565 -5.35 -24.83 30.40
N PHE A 566 -4.47 -25.68 30.90
CA PHE A 566 -3.35 -25.27 31.74
C PHE A 566 -2.06 -25.25 30.92
N ILE A 567 -1.33 -24.14 30.97
CA ILE A 567 0.03 -24.02 30.43
C ILE A 567 0.97 -24.12 31.62
N ILE A 568 1.77 -25.19 31.69
CA ILE A 568 2.64 -25.50 32.83
C ILE A 568 4.11 -25.40 32.40
N THR A 569 4.78 -24.33 32.81
CA THR A 569 6.19 -24.11 32.49
C THR A 569 7.04 -23.88 33.73
N ASN A 570 8.29 -24.30 33.67
CA ASN A 570 9.31 -23.96 34.67
C ASN A 570 9.61 -22.44 34.71
N ALA A 571 9.53 -21.74 33.58
CA ALA A 571 9.88 -20.32 33.48
C ALA A 571 8.94 -19.59 32.50
N VAL A 572 8.32 -18.50 32.96
CA VAL A 572 7.43 -17.70 32.11
C VAL A 572 8.27 -16.87 31.13
N ASP A 573 8.32 -17.32 29.88
CA ASP A 573 9.11 -16.76 28.78
C ASP A 573 8.28 -16.62 27.47
N GLU A 574 8.94 -16.23 26.37
CA GLU A 574 8.29 -16.06 25.06
C GLU A 574 7.72 -17.36 24.48
N GLN A 575 8.23 -18.54 24.87
CA GLN A 575 7.68 -19.82 24.44
C GLN A 575 6.33 -20.08 25.13
N ALA A 576 6.23 -19.76 26.43
CA ALA A 576 4.97 -19.83 27.17
C ALA A 576 3.93 -18.80 26.64
N PHE A 577 4.37 -17.60 26.27
CA PHE A 577 3.50 -16.58 25.69
C PHE A 577 3.01 -16.93 24.28
N GLY A 578 3.90 -17.39 23.39
CA GLY A 578 3.52 -17.87 22.06
C GLY A 578 2.54 -19.05 22.11
N LEU A 579 2.67 -19.91 23.13
CA LEU A 579 1.71 -20.97 23.42
C LEU A 579 0.34 -20.40 23.83
N ALA A 580 0.31 -19.39 24.71
CA ALA A 580 -0.93 -18.74 25.14
C ALA A 580 -1.68 -18.12 23.96
N ILE A 581 -0.99 -17.36 23.11
CA ILE A 581 -1.54 -16.81 21.86
C ILE A 581 -2.11 -17.92 20.98
N LYS A 582 -1.37 -19.02 20.79
CA LYS A 582 -1.81 -20.13 19.93
C LYS A 582 -3.03 -20.86 20.48
N VAL A 583 -3.19 -20.95 21.80
CA VAL A 583 -4.39 -21.52 22.44
C VAL A 583 -5.58 -20.55 22.36
N SER A 584 -5.40 -19.27 22.68
CA SER A 584 -6.49 -18.27 22.68
C SER A 584 -7.01 -17.95 21.28
N THR A 585 -6.16 -18.00 20.26
CA THR A 585 -6.59 -17.92 18.84
C THR A 585 -7.26 -19.20 18.33
N SER A 586 -7.10 -20.34 19.01
CA SER A 586 -7.69 -21.63 18.61
C SER A 586 -8.98 -21.97 19.36
N CYS A 587 -9.23 -21.39 20.54
CA CYS A 587 -10.44 -21.62 21.33
C CYS A 587 -10.66 -20.55 22.41
N ASN A 588 -11.93 -20.31 22.76
CA ASN A 588 -12.35 -19.39 23.84
C ASN A 588 -12.41 -20.09 25.23
N LEU A 589 -11.49 -21.03 25.50
CA LEU A 589 -11.44 -21.74 26.78
C LEU A 589 -10.62 -20.97 27.82
N PRO A 590 -10.96 -21.05 29.12
CA PRO A 590 -10.12 -20.49 30.20
C PRO A 590 -8.70 -21.05 30.14
N ILE A 591 -7.71 -20.15 30.09
CA ILE A 591 -6.29 -20.48 30.06
C ILE A 591 -5.67 -20.13 31.43
N ILE A 592 -5.16 -21.15 32.13
CA ILE A 592 -4.45 -20.97 33.40
C ILE A 592 -2.94 -21.13 33.15
N ALA A 593 -2.18 -20.03 33.24
CA ALA A 593 -0.73 -20.06 33.07
C ALA A 593 -0.02 -20.32 34.40
N THR A 594 0.83 -21.34 34.43
CA THR A 594 1.49 -21.85 35.63
C THR A 594 3.00 -21.73 35.47
N GLY A 595 3.67 -21.09 36.42
CA GLY A 595 5.13 -20.95 36.39
C GLY A 595 5.72 -20.06 37.48
N ALA A 596 7.05 -20.00 37.50
CA ALA A 596 7.81 -19.21 38.45
C ALA A 596 8.09 -17.78 37.93
N GLU A 597 8.47 -16.88 38.84
CA GLU A 597 8.97 -15.53 38.51
C GLU A 597 8.00 -14.64 37.71
N TRP A 598 6.72 -14.67 38.08
CA TRP A 598 5.72 -13.71 37.59
C TRP A 598 6.05 -12.28 38.03
N THR A 599 6.29 -11.40 37.05
CA THR A 599 6.43 -9.94 37.25
C THR A 599 5.19 -9.22 36.75
N ARG A 600 4.96 -7.97 37.16
CA ARG A 600 3.81 -7.16 36.68
C ARG A 600 3.72 -7.13 35.16
N THR A 601 4.85 -6.95 34.47
CA THR A 601 4.93 -6.95 33.00
C THR A 601 4.56 -8.32 32.41
N LYS A 602 5.06 -9.43 32.98
CA LYS A 602 4.71 -10.78 32.52
C LYS A 602 3.22 -11.10 32.71
N VAL A 603 2.60 -10.62 33.80
CA VAL A 603 1.16 -10.80 34.04
C VAL A 603 0.33 -10.01 33.04
N ILE A 604 0.67 -8.74 32.78
CA ILE A 604 -0.03 -7.93 31.75
C ILE A 604 0.10 -8.58 30.37
N LYS A 605 1.32 -9.04 30.01
CA LYS A 605 1.58 -9.73 28.74
C LYS A 605 0.80 -11.04 28.63
N ALA A 606 0.68 -11.83 29.71
CA ALA A 606 -0.16 -13.03 29.74
C ALA A 606 -1.64 -12.70 29.47
N VAL A 607 -2.19 -11.69 30.15
CA VAL A 607 -3.59 -11.28 29.99
C VAL A 607 -3.86 -10.76 28.57
N LYS A 608 -2.95 -9.95 27.99
CA LYS A 608 -3.00 -9.48 26.59
C LYS A 608 -3.05 -10.64 25.57
N TYR A 609 -2.60 -11.84 25.97
CA TYR A 609 -2.60 -13.06 25.14
C TYR A 609 -3.69 -14.07 25.51
N GLY A 610 -4.68 -13.67 26.31
CA GLY A 610 -5.85 -14.50 26.65
C GLY A 610 -5.68 -15.39 27.87
N VAL A 611 -4.60 -15.25 28.66
CA VAL A 611 -4.48 -15.94 29.94
C VAL A 611 -5.52 -15.39 30.93
N THR A 612 -6.43 -16.26 31.34
CA THR A 612 -7.55 -15.95 32.25
C THR A 612 -7.09 -15.88 33.71
N ASP A 613 -6.15 -16.74 34.12
CA ASP A 613 -5.63 -16.77 35.48
C ASP A 613 -4.18 -17.27 35.55
N ILE A 614 -3.48 -16.93 36.63
CA ILE A 614 -2.08 -17.33 36.88
C ILE A 614 -1.95 -18.20 38.12
N LEU A 615 -1.06 -19.19 38.06
CA LEU A 615 -0.63 -20.03 39.17
C LEU A 615 0.88 -19.89 39.37
N LEU A 616 1.28 -19.56 40.60
CA LEU A 616 2.68 -19.41 41.01
C LEU A 616 3.26 -20.78 41.38
N THR A 617 4.39 -21.16 40.78
CA THR A 617 5.12 -22.39 41.19
C THR A 617 6.28 -22.07 42.15
N PRO A 618 6.62 -22.99 43.08
CA PRO A 618 5.95 -24.26 43.37
C PRO A 618 4.59 -24.05 44.05
N ALA A 619 3.54 -24.67 43.49
CA ALA A 619 2.17 -24.56 43.96
C ALA A 619 1.83 -25.66 44.98
N THR A 620 0.87 -25.42 45.88
CA THR A 620 0.26 -26.46 46.70
C THR A 620 -1.00 -27.03 46.05
N ALA A 621 -1.47 -28.19 46.53
CA ALA A 621 -2.72 -28.78 46.04
C ALA A 621 -3.94 -27.85 46.27
N ASP A 622 -3.93 -27.08 47.37
CA ASP A 622 -4.98 -26.09 47.67
C ASP A 622 -4.97 -24.93 46.67
N ASP A 623 -3.78 -24.44 46.29
CA ASP A 623 -3.65 -23.37 45.27
C ASP A 623 -4.22 -23.81 43.92
N VAL A 624 -3.90 -25.05 43.49
CA VAL A 624 -4.45 -25.65 42.26
C VAL A 624 -5.97 -25.81 42.36
N ALA A 625 -6.49 -26.29 43.50
CA ALA A 625 -7.92 -26.46 43.72
C ALA A 625 -8.71 -25.15 43.62
N VAL A 626 -8.20 -24.05 44.15
CA VAL A 626 -8.82 -22.72 44.02
C VAL A 626 -8.88 -22.26 42.55
N LYS A 627 -7.84 -22.53 41.76
CA LYS A 627 -7.82 -22.17 40.32
C LYS A 627 -8.85 -22.97 39.52
N ILE A 628 -9.02 -24.25 39.84
CA ILE A 628 -10.05 -25.11 39.25
C ILE A 628 -11.45 -24.60 39.60
N GLU A 629 -11.72 -24.26 40.87
CA GLU A 629 -13.04 -23.79 41.29
C GLU A 629 -13.41 -22.44 40.65
N ASN A 630 -12.47 -21.50 40.59
CA ASN A 630 -12.71 -20.19 39.96
C ASN A 630 -12.91 -20.27 38.44
N ASN A 631 -12.13 -21.09 37.72
CA ASN A 631 -12.10 -21.06 36.26
C ASN A 631 -12.91 -22.19 35.58
N ILE A 632 -13.31 -23.24 36.31
CA ILE A 632 -14.01 -24.41 35.72
C ILE A 632 -15.39 -24.61 36.35
N VAL A 633 -15.57 -24.31 37.64
CA VAL A 633 -16.86 -24.49 38.32
C VAL A 633 -17.77 -23.27 38.16
N GLN A 634 -17.24 -22.04 38.23
CA GLN A 634 -18.05 -20.81 38.07
C GLN A 634 -18.53 -20.54 36.64
N LEU A 635 -17.87 -21.12 35.62
CA LEU A 635 -18.29 -21.00 34.21
C LEU A 635 -19.28 -22.11 33.77
N ALA A 636 -19.62 -23.04 34.67
CA ALA A 636 -20.56 -24.13 34.41
C ALA A 636 -21.91 -23.97 35.18
N ALA A 637 -22.13 -22.80 35.79
CA ALA A 637 -23.29 -22.47 36.62
C ALA A 637 -23.95 -21.16 36.15
#